data_AF-A0A8T6WSQ2-F1
#
_entry.id   AF-A0A8T6WSQ2-F1
#
_cell.length_a   1.000
_cell.length_b   1.000
_cell.length_c   1.000
_cell.angle_alpha   90.00
_cell.angle_beta   90.00
_cell.angle_gamma   90.00
#
_symmetry.space_group_name_H-M   'P 1'
#
loop_
_entity.id
_entity.type
_entity.pdbx_description
1 polymer ?
#
loop_
_entity_poly.entity_id
_entity_poly.type
_entity_poly.pdbx_seq_one_letter_code
_entity_poly.pdbx_strand_id
1 'polypeptide(L)'
;RVLWLRNMHVSDITPLQHLKKLRILDLERTNVSNLAPLKTLRDLRYLDLSFTNVSDISPLKKLTNLQELWLRATDVSDLSPLKDIKKLRTLWLIDTKVPKDDETAKTLEKHGAEIHFEE
;
A
#
# COMPACT_ATOMS: atom_id res chain seq x y z
N ARG A 1 -16.87 -1.44 -1.12
CA ARG A 1 -16.93 -2.77 -0.46
C ARG A 1 -15.65 -2.95 0.37
N VAL A 2 -15.72 -3.74 1.42
CA VAL A 2 -14.59 -3.97 2.35
C VAL A 2 -14.26 -5.45 2.36
N LEU A 3 -12.98 -5.79 2.47
CA LEU A 3 -12.51 -7.15 2.63
C LEU A 3 -11.38 -7.17 3.66
N TRP A 4 -11.56 -7.97 4.72
CA TRP A 4 -10.55 -8.21 5.74
C TRP A 4 -10.03 -9.64 5.61
N LEU A 5 -8.74 -9.78 5.38
CA LEU A 5 -8.03 -11.07 5.31
C LEU A 5 -6.87 -11.13 6.33
N ARG A 6 -6.86 -10.19 7.29
CA ARG A 6 -5.83 -10.07 8.31
C ARG A 6 -5.60 -11.38 9.05
N ASN A 7 -4.34 -11.70 9.35
CA ASN A 7 -3.93 -12.93 10.06
C ASN A 7 -4.35 -14.23 9.36
N MET A 8 -4.58 -14.21 8.05
CA MET A 8 -4.87 -15.41 7.28
C MET A 8 -3.63 -15.88 6.51
N HIS A 9 -3.55 -17.18 6.23
CA HIS A 9 -2.49 -17.77 5.42
C HIS A 9 -2.71 -17.53 3.91
N VAL A 10 -3.14 -16.32 3.54
CA VAL A 10 -3.36 -15.90 2.15
C VAL A 10 -2.02 -15.53 1.52
N SER A 11 -1.75 -16.07 0.34
CA SER A 11 -0.59 -15.70 -0.49
C SER A 11 -1.02 -15.34 -1.92
N ASP A 12 -2.03 -16.05 -2.44
CA ASP A 12 -2.63 -15.75 -3.74
C ASP A 12 -3.86 -14.85 -3.61
N ILE A 13 -3.73 -13.64 -4.14
CA ILE A 13 -4.81 -12.64 -4.23
C ILE A 13 -5.30 -12.43 -5.67
N THR A 14 -4.97 -13.34 -6.59
CA THR A 14 -5.44 -13.30 -7.99
C THR A 14 -6.95 -13.12 -8.11
N PRO A 15 -7.81 -13.80 -7.31
CA PRO A 15 -9.25 -13.60 -7.38
C PRO A 15 -9.70 -12.15 -7.12
N LEU A 16 -8.94 -11.36 -6.36
CA LEU A 16 -9.30 -9.99 -6.01
C LEU A 16 -9.34 -9.06 -7.23
N GLN A 17 -8.65 -9.40 -8.32
CA GLN A 17 -8.63 -8.59 -9.54
C GLN A 17 -10.02 -8.31 -10.10
N HIS A 18 -11.03 -9.14 -9.81
CA HIS A 18 -12.39 -8.96 -10.30
C HIS A 18 -13.23 -8.02 -9.42
N LEU A 19 -12.77 -7.67 -8.22
CA LEU A 19 -13.50 -6.88 -7.24
C LEU A 19 -13.34 -5.37 -7.47
N LYS A 20 -13.67 -4.86 -8.67
CA LYS A 20 -13.40 -3.47 -9.07
C LYS A 20 -13.99 -2.38 -8.16
N LYS A 21 -15.02 -2.72 -7.37
CA LYS A 21 -15.69 -1.82 -6.38
C LYS A 21 -15.14 -1.97 -4.94
N LEU A 22 -14.02 -2.66 -4.77
CA LEU A 22 -13.33 -2.79 -3.48
C LEU A 22 -12.74 -1.43 -3.11
N ARG A 23 -12.99 -0.99 -1.87
CA ARG A 23 -12.56 0.31 -1.35
C ARG A 23 -11.58 0.17 -0.19
N ILE A 24 -11.70 -0.91 0.57
CA ILE A 24 -10.87 -1.20 1.73
C ILE A 24 -10.42 -2.65 1.59
N LEU A 25 -9.11 -2.87 1.67
CA LEU A 25 -8.49 -4.17 1.66
C LEU A 25 -7.46 -4.24 2.80
N ASP A 26 -7.68 -5.15 3.73
CA ASP A 26 -6.75 -5.42 4.82
C ASP A 26 -6.11 -6.80 4.60
N LEU A 27 -4.80 -6.78 4.34
CA LEU A 27 -3.93 -7.95 4.15
C LEU A 27 -2.86 -8.03 5.25
N GLU A 28 -3.03 -7.33 6.38
CA GLU A 28 -2.05 -7.36 7.46
C GLU A 28 -1.76 -8.81 7.89
N ARG A 29 -0.48 -9.15 8.11
CA ARG A 29 -0.05 -10.47 8.59
C ARG A 29 -0.56 -11.61 7.70
N THR A 30 -0.41 -11.43 6.39
CA THR A 30 -0.61 -12.46 5.37
C THR A 30 0.71 -12.81 4.69
N ASN A 31 0.73 -13.89 3.91
CA ASN A 31 1.90 -14.33 3.15
C ASN A 31 1.97 -13.69 1.74
N VAL A 32 1.22 -12.60 1.51
CA VAL A 32 1.19 -11.92 0.22
C VAL A 32 2.54 -11.26 -0.06
N SER A 33 3.03 -11.41 -1.28
CA SER A 33 4.20 -10.71 -1.81
C SER A 33 3.96 -10.09 -3.19
N ASN A 34 3.00 -10.62 -3.96
CA ASN A 34 2.70 -10.17 -5.31
C ASN A 34 1.42 -9.33 -5.35
N LEU A 35 1.55 -8.04 -5.66
CA LEU A 35 0.44 -7.09 -5.75
C LEU A 35 -0.13 -6.91 -7.16
N ALA A 36 0.36 -7.66 -8.18
CA ALA A 36 -0.11 -7.53 -9.56
C ALA A 36 -1.64 -7.59 -9.74
N PRO A 37 -2.41 -8.42 -8.97
CA PRO A 37 -3.86 -8.44 -9.05
C PRO A 37 -4.54 -7.10 -8.67
N LEU A 38 -3.89 -6.29 -7.82
CA LEU A 38 -4.44 -5.03 -7.31
C LEU A 38 -4.43 -3.90 -8.35
N LYS A 39 -3.62 -3.99 -9.43
CA LYS A 39 -3.42 -2.92 -10.43
C LYS A 39 -4.69 -2.38 -11.09
N THR A 40 -5.79 -3.10 -10.97
CA THR A 40 -7.08 -2.77 -11.57
C THR A 40 -8.13 -2.25 -10.58
N LEU A 41 -7.83 -2.23 -9.28
CA LEU A 41 -8.76 -1.86 -8.21
C LEU A 41 -8.77 -0.35 -7.98
N ARG A 42 -9.11 0.42 -9.02
CA ARG A 42 -9.03 1.90 -9.02
C ARG A 42 -9.89 2.61 -7.97
N ASP A 43 -10.86 1.91 -7.37
CA ASP A 43 -11.70 2.45 -6.30
C ASP A 43 -11.12 2.24 -4.89
N LEU A 44 -9.96 1.57 -4.78
CA LEU A 44 -9.31 1.30 -3.50
C LEU A 44 -8.88 2.62 -2.84
N ARG A 45 -9.18 2.74 -1.55
CA ARG A 45 -8.92 3.92 -0.71
C ARG A 45 -8.06 3.61 0.50
N TYR A 46 -8.23 2.42 1.06
CA TYR A 46 -7.42 1.92 2.16
C TYR A 46 -6.79 0.59 1.77
N LEU A 47 -5.49 0.47 2.01
CA LEU A 47 -4.73 -0.76 1.82
C LEU A 47 -3.76 -0.95 2.99
N ASP A 48 -3.94 -2.04 3.73
CA ASP A 48 -2.99 -2.47 4.74
C ASP A 48 -2.20 -3.69 4.23
N LEU A 49 -0.88 -3.55 4.16
CA LEU A 49 0.10 -4.57 3.79
C LEU A 49 1.09 -4.82 4.93
N SER A 50 0.79 -4.37 6.14
CA SER A 50 1.71 -4.50 7.27
C SER A 50 2.03 -5.96 7.55
N PHE A 51 3.29 -6.25 7.89
CA PHE A 51 3.77 -7.61 8.17
C PHE A 51 3.49 -8.60 7.02
N THR A 52 3.67 -8.16 5.77
CA THR A 52 3.64 -9.02 4.57
C THR A 52 5.02 -9.10 3.94
N ASN A 53 5.21 -10.01 2.99
CA ASN A 53 6.48 -10.18 2.26
C ASN A 53 6.56 -9.30 1.01
N VAL A 54 5.88 -8.15 1.02
CA VAL A 54 5.86 -7.20 -0.10
C VAL A 54 7.17 -6.41 -0.13
N SER A 55 7.77 -6.31 -1.32
CA SER A 55 8.91 -5.43 -1.61
C SER A 55 8.68 -4.53 -2.82
N ASP A 56 7.86 -4.96 -3.78
CA ASP A 56 7.48 -4.20 -4.97
C ASP A 56 6.04 -3.66 -4.87
N ILE A 57 5.93 -2.33 -4.85
CA ILE A 57 4.65 -1.61 -4.87
C ILE A 57 4.34 -0.96 -6.23
N SER A 58 5.08 -1.27 -7.29
CA SER A 58 4.82 -0.82 -8.66
C SER A 58 3.37 -1.03 -9.14
N PRO A 59 2.65 -2.11 -8.75
CA PRO A 59 1.24 -2.28 -9.14
C PRO A 59 0.29 -1.20 -8.58
N LEU A 60 0.70 -0.46 -7.54
CA LEU A 60 -0.11 0.57 -6.90
C LEU A 60 -0.15 1.89 -7.69
N LYS A 61 0.75 2.09 -8.67
CA LYS A 61 0.94 3.37 -9.40
C LYS A 61 -0.33 3.99 -9.98
N LYS A 62 -1.33 3.16 -10.34
CA LYS A 62 -2.59 3.62 -10.96
C LYS A 62 -3.76 3.72 -9.96
N LEU A 63 -3.53 3.46 -8.67
CA LEU A 63 -4.55 3.55 -7.62
C LEU A 63 -4.69 4.98 -7.12
N THR A 64 -5.04 5.90 -8.02
CA THR A 64 -5.08 7.35 -7.74
C THR A 64 -6.15 7.77 -6.73
N ASN A 65 -7.03 6.85 -6.30
CA ASN A 65 -7.98 7.06 -5.22
C ASN A 65 -7.51 6.58 -3.85
N LEU A 66 -6.31 6.01 -3.75
CA LEU A 66 -5.74 5.55 -2.47
C LEU A 66 -5.53 6.75 -1.54
N GLN A 67 -5.98 6.60 -0.31
CA GLN A 67 -5.97 7.63 0.74
C GLN A 67 -5.08 7.20 1.91
N GLU A 68 -5.06 5.91 2.21
CA GLU A 68 -4.28 5.35 3.31
C GLU A 68 -3.56 4.09 2.83
N LEU A 69 -2.26 4.04 3.10
CA LEU A 69 -1.39 2.92 2.77
C LEU A 69 -0.49 2.58 3.95
N TRP A 70 -0.56 1.34 4.43
CA TRP A 70 0.23 0.89 5.56
C TRP A 70 1.21 -0.18 5.09
N LEU A 71 2.50 0.07 5.28
CA LEU A 71 3.62 -0.77 4.83
C LEU A 71 4.51 -1.22 5.99
N ARG A 72 4.00 -1.18 7.23
CA ARG A 72 4.82 -1.50 8.42
C ARG A 72 5.46 -2.88 8.28
N ALA A 73 6.75 -2.99 8.58
CA ALA A 73 7.49 -4.26 8.54
C ALA A 73 7.33 -5.00 7.20
N THR A 74 7.57 -4.28 6.10
CA THR A 74 7.68 -4.83 4.75
C THR A 74 9.08 -4.57 4.18
N ASP A 75 9.44 -5.25 3.10
CA ASP A 75 10.75 -5.09 2.45
C ASP A 75 10.79 -3.95 1.41
N VAL A 76 9.79 -3.06 1.41
CA VAL A 76 9.67 -1.95 0.46
C VAL A 76 10.82 -0.95 0.66
N SER A 77 11.47 -0.56 -0.44
CA SER A 77 12.55 0.42 -0.46
C SER A 77 12.36 1.56 -1.48
N ASP A 78 11.42 1.42 -2.42
CA ASP A 78 11.16 2.41 -3.47
C ASP A 78 9.70 2.90 -3.41
N LEU A 79 9.53 4.19 -3.14
CA LEU A 79 8.23 4.86 -3.11
C LEU A 79 7.85 5.52 -4.44
N SER A 80 8.71 5.51 -5.46
CA SER A 80 8.45 6.15 -6.76
C SER A 80 7.09 5.80 -7.40
N PRO A 81 6.49 4.60 -7.20
CA PRO A 81 5.14 4.31 -7.69
C PRO A 81 4.04 5.19 -7.08
N LEU A 82 4.26 5.77 -5.90
CA LEU A 82 3.27 6.57 -5.17
C LEU A 82 3.29 8.07 -5.55
N LYS A 83 4.30 8.54 -6.27
CA LYS A 83 4.56 9.97 -6.54
C LYS A 83 3.36 10.76 -7.06
N ASP A 84 2.50 10.13 -7.87
CA ASP A 84 1.34 10.77 -8.49
C ASP A 84 0.00 10.53 -7.74
N ILE A 85 0.02 9.84 -6.58
CA ILE A 85 -1.18 9.54 -5.78
C ILE A 85 -1.51 10.74 -4.88
N LYS A 86 -1.98 11.82 -5.49
CA LYS A 86 -2.30 13.10 -4.81
C LYS A 86 -3.39 13.02 -3.74
N LYS A 87 -4.13 11.92 -3.67
CA LYS A 87 -5.17 11.69 -2.66
C LYS A 87 -4.67 10.95 -1.43
N LEU A 88 -3.41 10.51 -1.42
CA LEU A 88 -2.81 9.86 -0.26
C LEU A 88 -2.72 10.86 0.89
N ARG A 89 -3.26 10.49 2.04
CA ARG A 89 -3.33 11.30 3.25
C ARG A 89 -2.46 10.73 4.36
N THR A 90 -2.27 9.41 4.37
CA THR A 90 -1.49 8.73 5.41
C THR A 90 -0.67 7.60 4.80
N LEU A 91 0.62 7.55 5.14
CA LEU A 91 1.55 6.50 4.76
C LEU A 91 2.38 6.06 5.97
N TRP A 92 2.27 4.79 6.34
CA TRP A 92 3.07 4.20 7.43
C TRP A 92 4.23 3.37 6.86
N LEU A 93 5.45 3.71 7.26
CA LEU A 93 6.73 3.17 6.76
C LEU A 93 7.62 2.59 7.87
N ILE A 94 7.09 2.42 9.08
CA ILE A 94 7.80 1.82 10.21
C ILE A 94 8.40 0.48 9.80
N ASP A 95 9.68 0.25 10.11
CA ASP A 95 10.39 -0.99 9.77
C ASP A 95 10.38 -1.35 8.27
N THR A 96 10.35 -0.35 7.38
CA THR A 96 10.61 -0.55 5.94
C THR A 96 12.08 -0.26 5.60
N LYS A 97 12.46 -0.50 4.34
CA LYS A 97 13.79 -0.16 3.80
C LYS A 97 13.81 1.22 3.12
N VAL A 98 12.74 2.01 3.24
CA VAL A 98 12.66 3.35 2.67
C VAL A 98 13.56 4.30 3.47
N PRO A 99 14.48 5.04 2.82
CA PRO A 99 15.27 6.06 3.49
C PRO A 99 14.39 7.19 4.07
N LYS A 100 14.73 7.69 5.26
CA LYS A 100 14.02 8.82 5.88
C LYS A 100 14.06 10.10 5.03
N ASP A 101 15.05 10.23 4.14
CA ASP A 101 15.22 11.35 3.23
C ASP A 101 14.68 11.07 1.80
N ASP A 102 13.83 10.05 1.63
CA ASP A 102 13.21 9.72 0.34
C ASP A 102 12.46 10.91 -0.29
N GLU A 103 12.77 11.20 -1.55
CA GLU A 103 12.21 12.34 -2.28
C GLU A 103 10.71 12.19 -2.61
N THR A 104 10.23 10.95 -2.75
CA THR A 104 8.80 10.71 -2.95
C THR A 104 8.02 10.92 -1.66
N ALA A 105 8.54 10.47 -0.52
CA ALA A 105 7.97 10.77 0.80
C ALA A 105 7.85 12.30 1.01
N LYS A 106 8.93 13.06 0.80
CA LYS A 106 8.92 14.54 0.86
C LYS A 106 7.91 15.16 -0.11
N THR A 107 7.75 14.58 -1.29
CA THR A 107 6.75 15.04 -2.29
C THR A 107 5.33 14.80 -1.78
N LEU A 108 5.05 13.66 -1.16
CA LEU A 108 3.74 13.34 -0.59
C LEU A 108 3.40 14.27 0.59
N GLU A 109 4.36 14.57 1.47
CA GLU A 109 4.21 15.54 2.57
C GLU A 109 3.82 16.93 2.06
N LYS A 110 4.48 17.40 0.99
CA LYS A 110 4.15 18.69 0.35
C LYS A 110 2.72 18.75 -0.19
N HIS A 111 2.11 17.60 -0.47
CA HIS A 111 0.69 17.51 -0.88
C HIS A 111 -0.26 17.28 0.31
N GLY A 112 0.24 17.30 1.55
CA GLY A 112 -0.56 17.18 2.77
C GLY A 112 -0.73 15.74 3.28
N ALA A 113 0.11 14.79 2.84
CA ALA A 113 0.13 13.45 3.41
C ALA A 113 0.95 13.43 4.71
N GLU A 114 0.45 12.71 5.72
CA GLU A 114 1.16 12.37 6.94
C GLU A 114 1.99 11.11 6.69
N ILE A 115 3.32 11.20 6.86
CA ILE A 115 4.25 10.10 6.66
C ILE A 115 4.87 9.69 8.00
N HIS A 116 4.75 8.42 8.35
CA HIS A 116 5.17 7.89 9.64
C HIS A 116 6.32 6.90 9.48
N PHE A 117 7.52 7.27 9.92
CA PHE A 117 8.67 6.37 9.98
C PHE A 117 8.84 5.73 11.37
N GLU A 118 8.13 6.24 12.38
CA GLU A 118 8.22 5.87 13.79
C GLU A 118 6.80 5.89 14.41
N GLU A 119 6.63 5.32 15.61
CA GLU A 119 5.35 5.22 16.34
C GLU A 119 4.81 6.57 16.82
#